data_AF-V4GV64-F1
#
_entry.id   AF-V4GV64-F1
#
_cell.length_a   1.000
_cell.length_b   1.000
_cell.length_c   1.000
_cell.angle_alpha   90.00
_cell.angle_beta   90.00
_cell.angle_gamma   90.00
#
_symmetry.space_group_name_H-M   'P 1'
#
loop_
_entity.id
_entity.type
_entity.pdbx_description
1 polymer ?
#
loop_
_entity_poly.entity_id
_entity_poly.type
_entity_poly.pdbx_seq_one_letter_code
_entity_poly.pdbx_strand_id
1 'polypeptide(L)'
;MSRRAVARWLLAFLVLLGSAGSAAAAPEDCFGSGKDLEIGTEGPTIDATLYTSLFTNLGGKGSFGASFVGSTGEYEVIGLRTGVVFAGVGSDPAAFLGDPFSRFALAFDYRFSLPMFGDGFDYEESEVPVSGVPEAECSVE
;
A
#
# COMPACT_ATOMS: atom_id res chain seq x y z
N MET A 1 16.10 14.92 -63.63
CA MET A 1 16.48 13.50 -63.43
C MET A 1 16.43 13.20 -61.93
N SER A 2 15.31 12.63 -61.44
CA SER A 2 15.19 11.22 -60.98
C SER A 2 15.81 11.01 -59.57
N ARG A 3 15.11 11.19 -58.44
CA ARG A 3 14.15 10.27 -57.77
C ARG A 3 14.40 8.78 -58.04
N ARG A 4 15.09 8.07 -57.13
CA ARG A 4 14.82 6.67 -56.72
C ARG A 4 15.79 6.17 -55.62
N ALA A 5 15.18 5.78 -54.51
CA ALA A 5 15.45 4.56 -53.74
C ALA A 5 16.86 4.26 -53.21
N VAL A 6 17.04 4.36 -51.88
CA VAL A 6 17.55 3.24 -51.06
C VAL A 6 16.85 3.30 -49.70
N ALA A 7 15.68 2.67 -49.62
CA ALA A 7 15.08 2.21 -48.38
C ALA A 7 15.57 0.79 -48.14
N ARG A 8 16.02 0.50 -46.91
CA ARG A 8 16.19 -0.81 -46.26
C ARG A 8 17.46 -0.75 -45.43
N TRP A 9 17.34 -0.64 -44.11
CA TRP A 9 18.10 -1.47 -43.17
C TRP A 9 17.31 -1.50 -41.86
N LEU A 10 16.49 -2.53 -41.76
CA LEU A 10 15.86 -3.05 -40.56
C LEU A 10 16.98 -3.77 -39.79
N LEU A 11 17.33 -3.28 -38.60
CA LEU A 11 18.06 -4.08 -37.62
C LEU A 11 17.28 -3.99 -36.32
N ALA A 12 16.47 -5.04 -36.13
CA ALA A 12 15.82 -5.38 -34.89
C ALA A 12 16.89 -5.54 -33.80
N PHE A 13 16.86 -4.66 -32.80
CA PHE A 13 17.59 -4.89 -31.56
C PHE A 13 16.63 -5.55 -30.57
N LEU A 14 16.99 -6.78 -30.22
CA LEU A 14 16.31 -7.72 -29.35
C LEU A 14 15.93 -7.05 -28.02
N VAL A 15 14.63 -6.93 -27.76
CA VAL A 15 14.10 -6.63 -26.43
C VAL A 15 14.26 -7.90 -25.59
N LEU A 16 15.26 -7.93 -24.72
CA LEU A 16 15.35 -8.90 -23.62
C LEU A 16 14.40 -8.44 -22.51
N LEU A 17 13.14 -8.85 -22.61
CA LEU A 17 12.17 -8.77 -21.51
C LEU A 17 12.54 -9.87 -20.50
N GLY A 18 13.26 -9.47 -19.44
CA GLY A 18 13.24 -10.23 -18.20
C GLY A 18 11.81 -10.20 -17.65
N SER A 19 11.20 -11.37 -17.49
CA SER A 19 9.92 -11.53 -16.80
C SER A 19 10.13 -11.28 -15.32
N ALA A 20 10.10 -10.01 -14.91
CA ALA A 20 9.74 -9.65 -13.55
C ALA A 20 8.28 -10.10 -13.36
N GLY A 21 8.03 -11.01 -12.42
CA GLY A 21 6.67 -11.31 -12.02
C GLY A 21 6.00 -9.99 -11.65
N SER A 22 4.91 -9.65 -12.34
CA SER A 22 4.08 -8.52 -11.95
C SER A 22 3.49 -8.83 -10.57
N ALA A 23 4.15 -8.33 -9.52
CA ALA A 23 3.44 -7.97 -8.31
C ALA A 23 2.33 -7.00 -8.75
N ALA A 24 1.08 -7.33 -8.44
CA ALA A 24 -0.03 -6.46 -8.78
C ALA A 24 0.23 -5.09 -8.14
N ALA A 25 0.31 -4.04 -8.95
CA ALA A 25 0.49 -2.68 -8.46
C ALA A 25 -0.60 -2.39 -7.41
N ALA A 26 -0.17 -2.10 -6.18
CA ALA A 26 -1.07 -1.73 -5.10
C ALA A 26 -1.74 -0.39 -5.44
N PRO A 27 -3.04 -0.21 -5.11
CA PRO A 27 -3.73 1.06 -5.35
C PRO A 27 -3.19 2.17 -4.44
N GLU A 28 -3.15 3.40 -4.96
CA GLU A 28 -2.67 4.61 -4.24
C GLU A 28 -3.47 4.95 -2.97
N ASP A 29 -4.68 4.40 -2.82
CA ASP A 29 -5.48 4.46 -1.58
C ASP A 29 -5.84 3.02 -1.16
N CYS A 30 -4.96 2.42 -0.35
CA CYS A 30 -5.06 1.01 0.04
C CYS A 30 -6.22 0.70 0.96
N PHE A 31 -6.66 1.67 1.76
CA PHE A 31 -7.55 1.43 2.88
C PHE A 31 -8.95 2.01 2.68
N GLY A 32 -9.11 3.01 1.82
CA GLY A 32 -10.41 3.62 1.53
C GLY A 32 -11.06 4.21 2.78
N SER A 33 -12.39 4.17 2.86
CA SER A 33 -13.12 4.72 4.02
C SER A 33 -13.10 3.78 5.23
N GLY A 34 -12.89 4.37 6.41
CA GLY A 34 -12.87 3.66 7.69
C GLY A 34 -13.95 4.14 8.67
N LYS A 35 -13.88 3.61 9.89
CA LYS A 35 -14.69 4.02 11.05
C LYS A 35 -13.78 4.58 12.12
N ASP A 36 -14.04 5.82 12.52
CA ASP A 36 -13.19 6.53 13.47
C ASP A 36 -13.60 6.25 14.91
N LEU A 37 -12.59 6.14 15.76
CA LEU A 37 -12.69 6.00 17.20
C LEU A 37 -11.66 6.94 17.82
N GLU A 38 -12.12 7.82 18.69
CA GLU A 38 -11.25 8.68 19.48
C GLU A 38 -11.08 8.07 20.87
N ILE A 39 -9.83 8.01 21.34
CA ILE A 39 -9.47 7.50 22.66
C ILE A 39 -8.73 8.60 23.43
N GLY A 40 -9.27 8.94 24.59
CA GLY A 40 -8.77 10.04 25.42
C GLY A 40 -9.42 11.36 25.01
N THR A 41 -9.84 12.14 26.00
CA THR A 41 -10.53 13.42 25.79
C THR A 41 -9.78 14.61 26.39
N GLU A 42 -8.75 14.34 27.20
CA GLU A 42 -7.94 15.35 27.88
C GLU A 42 -6.48 14.90 27.91
N GLY A 43 -5.55 15.75 27.45
CA GLY A 43 -4.13 15.44 27.39
C GLY A 43 -3.76 14.61 26.15
N PRO A 44 -3.01 13.49 26.29
CA PRO A 44 -2.70 12.61 25.16
C PRO A 44 -3.96 11.93 24.61
N THR A 45 -4.06 11.89 23.28
CA THR A 45 -5.17 11.26 22.55
C THR A 45 -4.65 10.22 21.57
N ILE A 46 -5.52 9.28 21.18
CA ILE A 46 -5.28 8.37 20.06
C ILE A 46 -6.50 8.41 19.15
N ASP A 47 -6.28 8.81 17.91
CA ASP A 47 -7.24 8.72 16.83
C ASP A 47 -7.04 7.40 16.09
N ALA A 48 -8.05 6.55 16.11
CA ALA A 48 -8.02 5.25 15.47
C ALA A 48 -9.05 5.17 14.35
N THR A 49 -8.66 4.73 13.16
CA THR A 49 -9.59 4.48 12.04
C THR A 49 -9.55 3.01 11.68
N LEU A 50 -10.69 2.32 11.76
CA LEU A 50 -10.82 0.90 11.39
C LEU A 50 -11.30 0.76 9.95
N TYR A 51 -10.56 0.01 9.14
CA TYR A 51 -10.90 -0.29 7.75
C TYR A 51 -11.47 -1.70 7.65
N THR A 52 -12.67 -1.83 7.10
CA THR A 52 -13.43 -3.10 7.05
C THR A 52 -14.07 -3.35 5.68
N SER A 53 -13.61 -2.63 4.66
CA SER A 53 -14.18 -2.67 3.30
C SER A 53 -14.09 -4.07 2.67
N LEU A 54 -13.12 -4.89 3.10
CA LEU A 54 -13.02 -6.29 2.71
C LEU A 54 -14.29 -7.09 2.99
N PHE A 55 -14.96 -6.83 4.11
CA PHE A 55 -16.14 -7.59 4.54
C PHE A 55 -17.44 -7.09 3.93
N THR A 56 -17.42 -5.89 3.34
CA THR A 56 -18.60 -5.26 2.73
C THR A 56 -18.61 -5.38 1.21
N ASN A 57 -17.47 -5.72 0.59
CA ASN A 57 -17.33 -5.92 -0.85
C ASN A 57 -16.37 -7.08 -1.21
N LEU A 58 -16.82 -8.31 -0.99
CA LEU A 58 -16.00 -9.53 -1.18
C LEU A 58 -15.63 -9.86 -2.64
N GLY A 59 -16.27 -9.22 -3.63
CA GLY A 59 -15.95 -9.41 -5.05
C GLY A 59 -14.97 -8.38 -5.60
N GLY A 60 -14.86 -7.22 -4.96
CA GLY A 60 -14.04 -6.10 -5.41
C GLY A 60 -12.75 -5.96 -4.62
N LYS A 61 -12.03 -4.86 -4.88
CA LYS A 61 -10.94 -4.43 -4.02
C LYS A 61 -11.48 -4.09 -2.64
N GLY A 62 -10.71 -4.39 -1.60
CA GLY A 62 -11.06 -4.07 -0.22
C GLY A 62 -9.86 -4.20 0.71
N SER A 63 -10.05 -3.84 1.97
CA SER A 63 -9.01 -3.83 2.99
C SER A 63 -9.58 -4.22 4.36
N PHE A 64 -8.72 -4.80 5.18
CA PHE A 64 -8.96 -4.98 6.60
C PHE A 64 -7.73 -4.51 7.36
N GLY A 65 -7.89 -3.54 8.25
CA GLY A 65 -6.76 -2.98 8.98
C GLY A 65 -7.18 -1.83 9.87
N ALA A 66 -6.18 -1.11 10.36
CA ALA A 66 -6.37 0.04 11.21
C ALA A 66 -5.28 1.09 10.99
N SER A 67 -5.63 2.34 11.20
CA SER A 67 -4.71 3.46 11.40
C SER A 67 -4.83 3.91 12.85
N PHE A 68 -3.72 4.26 13.47
CA PHE A 68 -3.64 4.84 14.82
C PHE A 68 -2.72 6.04 14.76
N VAL A 69 -3.18 7.18 15.27
CA VAL A 69 -2.38 8.39 15.43
C VAL A 69 -2.45 8.78 16.89
N GLY A 70 -1.33 8.65 17.61
CA GLY A 70 -1.20 9.08 18.98
C GLY A 70 -0.60 10.47 19.05
N SER A 71 -1.27 11.37 19.76
CA SER A 71 -0.93 12.78 19.83
C SER A 71 -0.83 13.28 21.28
N THR A 72 -0.04 14.33 21.49
CA THR A 72 0.01 15.05 22.78
C THR A 72 0.08 16.55 22.52
N GLY A 73 -0.93 17.28 22.98
CA GLY A 73 -1.08 18.69 22.62
C GLY A 73 -1.25 18.85 21.11
N GLU A 74 -0.34 19.58 20.46
CA GLU A 74 -0.37 19.83 19.01
C GLU A 74 0.59 18.91 18.23
N TYR A 75 1.19 17.92 18.89
CA TYR A 75 2.21 17.05 18.31
C TYR A 75 1.67 15.65 18.09
N GLU A 76 1.76 15.16 16.85
CA GLU A 76 1.63 13.74 16.54
C GLU A 76 2.91 13.02 16.93
N VAL A 77 2.81 12.11 17.88
CA VAL A 77 3.96 11.39 18.45
C VAL A 77 4.18 10.06 17.76
N ILE A 78 3.11 9.35 17.45
CA ILE A 78 3.17 8.02 16.88
C ILE A 78 2.08 7.86 15.83
N GLY A 79 2.43 7.31 14.68
CA GLY A 79 1.51 6.91 13.64
C GLY A 79 1.77 5.45 13.30
N LEU A 80 0.70 4.67 13.17
CA LEU A 80 0.77 3.31 12.69
C LEU A 80 -0.42 3.07 11.78
N ARG A 81 -0.16 2.74 10.51
CA ARG A 81 -1.16 2.19 9.61
C ARG A 81 -0.76 0.78 9.24
N THR A 82 -1.65 -0.17 9.48
CA THR A 82 -1.37 -1.56 9.13
C THR A 82 -2.61 -2.34 8.78
N GLY A 83 -2.46 -3.30 7.87
CA GLY A 83 -3.52 -4.23 7.55
C GLY A 83 -3.24 -5.05 6.31
N VAL A 84 -4.29 -5.72 5.84
CA VAL A 84 -4.29 -6.55 4.65
C VAL A 84 -5.11 -5.85 3.57
N VAL A 85 -4.53 -5.73 2.38
CA VAL A 85 -5.21 -5.24 1.17
C VAL A 85 -5.57 -6.43 0.31
N PHE A 86 -6.80 -6.43 -0.22
CA PHE A 86 -7.31 -7.41 -1.16
C PHE A 86 -7.53 -6.75 -2.52
N ALA A 87 -6.88 -7.30 -3.55
CA ALA A 87 -6.96 -6.78 -4.90
C ALA A 87 -8.24 -7.18 -5.65
N GLY A 88 -9.15 -7.95 -5.02
CA GLY A 88 -10.36 -8.48 -5.65
C GLY A 88 -10.13 -9.80 -6.38
N VAL A 89 -11.21 -10.50 -6.73
CA VAL A 89 -11.15 -11.80 -7.43
C VAL A 89 -10.61 -11.72 -8.87
N GLY A 90 -10.55 -10.51 -9.43
CA GLY A 90 -10.10 -10.29 -10.80
C GLY A 90 -11.13 -10.75 -11.84
N SER A 91 -10.74 -10.75 -13.12
CA SER A 91 -11.60 -11.16 -14.23
C SER A 91 -11.59 -12.67 -14.50
N ASP A 92 -10.65 -13.41 -13.90
CA ASP A 92 -10.51 -14.87 -14.06
C ASP A 92 -10.75 -15.58 -12.71
N PRO A 93 -11.95 -16.13 -12.47
CA PRO A 93 -12.26 -16.86 -11.25
C PRO A 93 -11.43 -18.14 -11.08
N ALA A 94 -11.00 -18.79 -12.16
CA ALA A 94 -10.23 -20.03 -12.06
C ALA A 94 -8.82 -19.75 -11.54
N ALA A 95 -8.20 -18.64 -11.96
CA ALA A 95 -6.93 -18.18 -11.42
C ALA A 95 -7.04 -17.86 -9.91
N PHE A 96 -8.11 -17.18 -9.49
CA PHE A 96 -8.37 -16.92 -8.07
C PHE A 96 -8.54 -18.20 -7.26
N LEU A 97 -9.27 -19.18 -7.77
CA LEU A 97 -9.46 -20.47 -7.06
C LEU A 97 -8.16 -21.30 -7.01
N GLY A 98 -7.26 -21.12 -7.98
CA GLY A 98 -5.96 -21.77 -8.00
C GLY A 98 -4.99 -21.23 -6.94
N ASP A 99 -5.02 -19.91 -6.69
CA ASP A 99 -4.25 -19.27 -5.64
C ASP A 99 -4.96 -17.98 -5.14
N PRO A 100 -5.86 -18.09 -4.15
CA PRO A 100 -6.60 -16.93 -3.65
C PRO A 100 -5.72 -16.00 -2.82
N PHE A 101 -4.63 -16.51 -2.23
CA PHE A 101 -3.73 -15.75 -1.37
C PHE A 101 -2.85 -14.77 -2.15
N SER A 102 -2.56 -15.07 -3.43
CA SER A 102 -1.90 -14.14 -4.35
C SER A 102 -2.56 -12.77 -4.50
N ARG A 103 -3.83 -12.64 -4.08
CA ARG A 103 -4.62 -11.41 -4.14
C ARG A 103 -4.53 -10.56 -2.88
N PHE A 104 -3.85 -11.04 -1.85
CA PHE A 104 -3.67 -10.35 -0.59
C PHE A 104 -2.22 -9.86 -0.46
N ALA A 105 -2.07 -8.66 0.09
CA ALA A 105 -0.79 -8.07 0.43
C ALA A 105 -0.90 -7.35 1.77
N LEU A 106 0.20 -7.26 2.51
CA LEU A 106 0.28 -6.48 3.74
C LEU A 106 0.65 -5.05 3.41
N ALA A 107 -0.02 -4.13 4.09
CA ALA A 107 0.34 -2.73 4.12
C ALA A 107 0.80 -2.38 5.53
N PHE A 108 1.91 -1.65 5.61
CA PHE A 108 2.50 -1.22 6.86
C PHE A 108 3.13 0.16 6.65
N ASP A 109 2.88 1.05 7.60
CA ASP A 109 3.52 2.34 7.69
C ASP A 109 3.57 2.75 9.16
N TYR A 110 4.76 3.04 9.65
CA TYR A 110 5.02 3.42 11.02
C TYR A 110 5.84 4.68 11.07
N ARG A 111 5.40 5.63 11.90
CA ARG A 111 6.13 6.86 12.21
C ARG A 111 6.17 7.09 13.70
N PHE A 112 7.29 7.60 14.18
CA PHE A 112 7.48 7.97 15.56
C PHE A 112 8.31 9.26 15.63
N SER A 113 7.69 10.31 16.13
CA SER A 113 8.28 11.65 16.22
C SER A 113 8.23 12.15 17.66
N LEU A 114 9.36 12.65 18.15
CA LEU A 114 9.49 13.25 19.47
C LEU A 114 10.14 14.63 19.35
N PRO A 115 9.37 15.67 18.98
CA PRO A 115 9.89 17.01 18.73
C PRO A 115 10.36 17.72 20.01
N MET A 116 10.07 17.17 21.19
CA MET A 116 10.43 17.75 22.49
C MET A 116 11.89 17.53 22.93
N PHE A 117 12.68 16.74 22.20
CA PHE A 117 14.06 16.44 22.55
C PHE A 117 15.06 17.11 21.60
N GLY A 118 15.72 18.19 22.04
CA GLY A 118 16.87 18.77 21.32
C GLY A 118 16.57 19.08 19.86
N ASP A 119 17.29 18.42 18.94
CA ASP A 119 17.12 18.56 17.48
C ASP A 119 15.88 17.81 16.93
N GLY A 120 15.04 17.23 17.80
CA GLY A 120 13.96 16.33 17.44
C GLY A 120 14.44 14.89 17.27
N PHE A 121 13.54 13.93 17.42
CA PHE A 121 13.76 12.55 17.01
C PHE A 121 12.65 12.14 16.06
N ASP A 122 13.01 11.64 14.89
CA ASP A 122 12.07 11.16 13.89
C ASP A 122 12.53 9.78 13.40
N TYR A 123 11.59 8.84 13.36
CA TYR A 123 11.78 7.49 12.88
C TYR A 123 10.59 7.09 12.01
N GLU A 124 10.88 6.54 10.84
CA GLU A 124 9.89 6.06 9.89
C GLU A 124 10.28 4.66 9.43
N GLU A 125 9.30 3.79 9.31
CA GLU A 125 9.46 2.43 8.81
C GLU A 125 8.23 2.06 7.97
N SER A 126 8.47 1.68 6.72
CA SER A 126 7.41 1.29 5.78
C SER A 126 7.58 -0.16 5.31
N GLU A 127 8.70 -0.83 5.63
CA GLU A 127 8.87 -2.26 5.37
C GLU A 127 8.04 -3.06 6.37
N VAL A 128 7.31 -4.08 5.88
CA VAL A 128 6.50 -4.89 6.78
C VAL A 128 7.40 -5.69 7.74
N PRO A 129 7.11 -5.73 9.06
CA PRO A 129 7.95 -6.42 10.04
C PRO A 129 7.76 -7.95 10.03
N VAL A 130 7.45 -8.54 8.88
CA VAL A 130 7.19 -9.97 8.68
C VAL A 130 7.74 -10.46 7.35
N SER A 131 8.46 -11.57 7.35
CA SER A 131 9.08 -12.09 6.13
C SER A 131 8.14 -13.03 5.34
N GLY A 132 8.27 -13.02 4.02
CA GLY A 132 7.63 -14.01 3.13
C GLY A 132 6.17 -13.72 2.79
N VAL A 133 5.70 -12.50 3.02
CA VAL A 133 4.35 -12.05 2.66
C VAL A 133 4.46 -10.96 1.60
N PRO A 134 3.59 -10.95 0.57
CA PRO A 134 3.55 -9.84 -0.39
C PRO A 134 3.27 -8.52 0.31
N GLU A 135 3.96 -7.47 -0.12
CA GLU A 135 3.83 -6.11 0.42
C GLU A 135 3.07 -5.23 -0.57
N ALA A 136 2.22 -4.38 -0.03
CA ALA A 136 1.52 -3.34 -0.78
C ALA A 136 2.20 -2.00 -0.49
N GLU A 137 2.64 -1.33 -1.55
CA GLU A 137 3.11 0.04 -1.47
C GLU A 137 1.89 0.95 -1.30
N CYS A 138 1.66 1.41 -0.08
CA CYS A 138 0.51 2.23 0.29
C CYS A 138 1.01 3.59 0.77
N SER A 139 0.89 4.60 -0.07
CA SER A 139 1.19 5.97 0.34
C SER A 139 0.20 6.43 1.41
N VAL A 140 0.71 6.96 2.52
CA VAL A 140 -0.06 7.80 3.45
C VAL A 140 0.03 9.23 2.96
N GLU A 141 -1.07 9.77 2.42
CA GLU A 141 -1.30 11.22 2.33
C GLU A 141 -1.87 11.76 3.64
#